data_AF-A0A7S7WB50-F1
#
_entry.id   AF-A0A7S7WB50-F1
#
_cell.length_a   1.000
_cell.length_b   1.000
_cell.length_c   1.000
_cell.angle_alpha   90.00
_cell.angle_beta   90.00
_cell.angle_gamma   90.00
#
_symmetry.space_group_name_H-M   'P 1'
#
loop_
_entity.id
_entity.type
_entity.pdbx_description
1 polymer ?
#
loop_
_entity_poly.entity_id
_entity_poly.type
_entity_poly.pdbx_seq_one_letter_code
_entity_poly.pdbx_strand_id
1 'polypeptide(L)'
;MPSSIAYTKLRTFPKLKDKRREGAKVIKRYHVPATPYERALAHPRLSKVVKRRLRELYRTLDPVALLAEMRDAQAELGTRVDARAGKLVAAASPPVPTTNAAAFAKRLGNDVHLGEQRIIHRRLHKPYKKRMRMPSMLDPHLADIERWLAAEPRLTALAILGRLAEQRPEQFGPPQHTIVQRLLRSLRRKAAETIIPRTAEGAALAGDPGTGAAAACDGHSATSPSPSDPASNDATSDRLTVGSTSVKRK
;
A
#
# COMPACT_ATOMS: atom_id res chain seq x y z
N MET A 1 -18.73 -1.83 -42.62
CA MET A 1 -18.94 -0.37 -42.43
C MET A 1 -18.61 -0.04 -40.99
N PRO A 2 -17.82 1.02 -40.74
CA PRO A 2 -16.58 0.91 -39.98
C PRO A 2 -16.78 0.86 -38.47
N SER A 3 -15.83 0.17 -37.86
CA SER A 3 -15.71 -0.21 -36.46
C SER A 3 -16.06 0.91 -35.48
N SER A 4 -17.14 0.72 -34.72
CA SER A 4 -17.37 1.44 -33.48
C SER A 4 -16.30 1.02 -32.48
N ILE A 5 -15.14 1.67 -32.54
CA ILE A 5 -14.16 1.63 -31.46
C ILE A 5 -14.88 2.29 -30.29
N ALA A 6 -15.46 1.44 -29.43
CA ALA A 6 -16.23 1.86 -28.30
C ALA A 6 -15.30 2.60 -27.33
N TYR A 7 -15.44 3.93 -27.28
CA TYR A 7 -14.91 4.75 -26.20
C TYR A 7 -15.72 4.48 -24.91
N THR A 8 -15.74 3.23 -24.43
CA THR A 8 -16.50 2.77 -23.25
C THR A 8 -15.80 3.12 -21.93
N LYS A 9 -14.79 4.00 -21.96
CA LYS A 9 -14.00 4.39 -20.79
C LYS A 9 -14.15 5.87 -20.44
N LEU A 10 -15.25 6.51 -20.81
CA LEU A 10 -15.59 7.81 -20.24
C LEU A 10 -16.03 7.64 -18.79
N ARG A 11 -15.36 8.35 -17.88
CA ARG A 11 -15.60 8.25 -16.43
C ARG A 11 -17.03 8.68 -16.11
N THR A 12 -17.84 7.76 -15.63
CA THR A 12 -19.16 8.07 -15.06
C THR A 12 -18.99 8.56 -13.62
N PHE A 13 -19.80 9.54 -13.23
CA PHE A 13 -19.78 10.08 -11.88
C PHE A 13 -21.09 9.74 -11.16
N PRO A 14 -21.05 9.22 -9.92
CA PRO A 14 -22.25 8.89 -9.16
C PRO A 14 -22.95 10.20 -8.74
N LYS A 15 -24.16 10.43 -9.27
CA LYS A 15 -24.98 11.58 -8.88
C LYS A 15 -25.98 11.15 -7.82
N LEU A 16 -25.98 11.83 -6.67
CA LEU A 16 -26.94 11.59 -5.61
C LEU A 16 -28.34 11.99 -6.10
N LYS A 17 -29.30 11.07 -5.98
CA LYS A 17 -30.72 11.29 -6.31
C LYS A 17 -31.51 11.68 -5.07
N ASP A 18 -31.29 10.97 -3.97
CA ASP A 18 -32.01 11.17 -2.72
C ASP A 18 -31.13 10.78 -1.53
N LYS A 19 -31.35 11.46 -0.40
CA LYS A 19 -30.70 11.15 0.87
C LYS A 19 -31.71 11.39 1.98
N ARG A 20 -32.00 10.34 2.74
CA ARG A 20 -32.87 10.42 3.91
C ARG A 20 -32.23 9.75 5.12
N ARG A 21 -32.80 10.01 6.30
CA ARG A 21 -32.39 9.42 7.57
C ARG A 21 -33.52 8.56 8.13
N GLU A 22 -33.21 7.36 8.55
CA GLU A 22 -34.10 6.43 9.24
C GLU A 22 -33.46 6.12 10.60
N GLY A 23 -33.96 6.76 11.66
CA GLY A 23 -33.35 6.70 12.98
C GLY A 23 -31.88 7.15 12.95
N ALA A 24 -30.96 6.29 13.37
CA ALA A 24 -29.52 6.58 13.31
C ALA A 24 -28.88 6.38 11.91
N LYS A 25 -29.58 5.74 10.96
CA LYS A 25 -29.03 5.34 9.66
C LYS A 25 -29.30 6.40 8.59
N VAL A 26 -28.30 6.69 7.76
CA VAL A 26 -28.45 7.56 6.58
C VAL A 26 -28.44 6.70 5.32
N ILE A 27 -29.51 6.79 4.52
CA ILE A 27 -29.67 6.04 3.27
C ILE A 27 -29.54 7.02 2.10
N LYS A 28 -28.65 6.69 1.16
CA LYS A 28 -28.42 7.45 -0.07
C LYS A 28 -28.83 6.62 -1.27
N ARG A 29 -29.62 7.20 -2.17
CA ARG A 29 -29.96 6.62 -3.48
C ARG A 29 -29.27 7.44 -4.56
N TYR A 30 -28.54 6.78 -5.43
CA TYR A 30 -27.83 7.41 -6.55
C TYR A 30 -28.59 7.19 -7.86
N HIS A 31 -28.36 8.08 -8.83
CA HIS A 31 -28.76 7.84 -10.21
C HIS A 31 -27.92 6.72 -10.83
N VAL A 32 -28.47 6.09 -11.86
CA VAL A 32 -27.73 5.18 -12.73
C VAL A 32 -26.45 5.87 -13.21
N PRO A 33 -25.30 5.16 -13.24
CA PRO A 33 -24.07 5.68 -13.81
C PRO A 33 -24.30 6.14 -15.25
N ALA A 34 -23.98 7.40 -15.52
CA ALA A 34 -24.10 8.00 -16.84
C ALA A 34 -23.10 9.14 -16.95
N THR A 35 -22.53 9.32 -18.14
CA THR A 35 -21.61 10.42 -18.41
C THR A 35 -22.35 11.77 -18.35
N PRO A 36 -21.66 12.89 -18.07
CA PRO A 36 -22.30 14.21 -18.12
C PRO A 36 -22.99 14.49 -19.46
N TYR A 37 -22.40 14.02 -20.57
CA TYR A 37 -22.95 14.11 -21.92
C TYR A 37 -24.29 13.34 -22.05
N GLU A 38 -24.33 12.07 -21.64
CA GLU A 38 -25.57 11.26 -21.65
C GLU A 38 -26.66 11.89 -20.79
N ARG A 39 -26.29 12.39 -19.59
CA ARG A 39 -27.23 13.08 -18.70
C ARG A 39 -27.81 14.34 -19.33
N ALA A 40 -26.99 15.11 -20.04
CA ALA A 40 -27.47 16.28 -20.78
C ALA A 40 -28.45 15.87 -21.89
N LEU A 41 -28.15 14.83 -22.67
CA LEU A 41 -29.09 14.35 -23.70
C LEU A 41 -30.42 13.86 -23.11
N ALA A 42 -30.40 13.23 -21.94
CA ALA A 42 -31.60 12.77 -21.24
C ALA A 42 -32.37 13.89 -20.51
N HIS A 43 -31.78 15.08 -20.31
CA HIS A 43 -32.39 16.12 -19.49
C HIS A 43 -33.61 16.75 -20.19
N PRO A 44 -34.79 16.86 -19.54
CA PRO A 44 -36.02 17.37 -20.18
C PRO A 44 -35.96 18.87 -20.48
N ARG A 45 -35.18 19.66 -19.73
CA ARG A 45 -35.07 21.12 -19.92
C ARG A 45 -34.27 21.53 -21.15
N LEU A 46 -33.56 20.60 -21.80
CA LEU A 46 -32.76 20.89 -22.98
C LEU A 46 -33.58 20.72 -24.25
N SER A 47 -33.61 21.77 -25.08
CA SER A 47 -34.33 21.75 -26.36
C SER A 47 -33.73 20.73 -27.33
N LYS A 48 -34.55 20.26 -28.27
CA LYS A 48 -34.12 19.30 -29.31
C LYS A 48 -32.96 19.86 -30.15
N VAL A 49 -32.94 21.18 -30.38
CA VAL A 49 -31.89 21.88 -31.14
C VAL A 49 -30.54 21.79 -30.41
N VAL A 50 -30.52 22.06 -29.10
CA VAL A 50 -29.30 21.96 -28.29
C VAL A 50 -28.79 20.52 -28.25
N LYS A 51 -29.68 19.54 -28.09
CA LYS A 51 -29.32 18.11 -28.13
C LYS A 51 -28.79 17.65 -29.49
N ARG A 52 -29.23 18.26 -30.59
CA ARG A 52 -28.69 18.01 -31.94
C ARG A 52 -27.27 18.57 -32.05
N ARG A 53 -27.08 19.84 -31.71
CA ARG A 53 -25.74 20.48 -31.71
C ARG A 53 -24.74 19.73 -30.84
N LEU A 54 -25.16 19.26 -29.66
CA LEU A 54 -24.29 18.51 -28.75
C LEU A 54 -23.82 17.17 -29.36
N ARG A 55 -24.69 16.50 -30.13
CA ARG A 55 -24.34 15.26 -30.85
C ARG A 55 -23.39 15.53 -32.01
N GLU A 56 -23.57 16.63 -32.73
CA GLU A 56 -22.66 17.06 -33.80
C GLU A 56 -21.27 17.36 -33.23
N LEU A 57 -21.19 18.17 -32.16
CA LEU A 57 -19.93 18.46 -31.47
C LEU A 57 -19.22 17.20 -30.96
N TYR A 58 -19.96 16.26 -30.38
CA TYR A 58 -19.38 15.02 -29.88
C TYR A 58 -18.81 14.14 -31.01
N ARG A 59 -19.39 14.19 -32.22
CA ARG A 59 -18.89 13.46 -33.39
C ARG A 59 -17.59 14.06 -33.94
N THR A 60 -17.41 15.36 -33.83
CA THR A 60 -16.21 16.07 -34.29
C THR A 60 -15.10 16.11 -33.24
N LEU A 61 -15.35 15.58 -32.03
CA LEU A 61 -14.44 15.70 -30.90
C LEU A 61 -13.31 14.68 -30.99
N ASP A 62 -12.08 15.16 -31.13
CA ASP A 62 -10.88 14.35 -30.89
C ASP A 62 -10.47 14.45 -29.41
N PRO A 63 -10.60 13.37 -28.62
CA PRO A 63 -10.26 13.39 -27.20
C PRO A 63 -8.76 13.60 -26.95
N VAL A 64 -7.87 13.26 -27.89
CA VAL A 64 -6.43 13.41 -27.72
C VAL A 64 -6.03 14.87 -27.91
N ALA A 65 -6.49 15.50 -28.99
CA ALA A 65 -6.30 16.94 -29.22
C ALA A 65 -6.86 17.79 -28.07
N LEU A 66 -8.08 17.48 -27.60
CA LEU A 66 -8.68 18.18 -26.46
C LEU A 66 -7.83 18.07 -25.19
N LEU A 67 -7.26 16.90 -24.91
CA LEU A 67 -6.40 16.71 -23.74
C LEU A 67 -5.08 17.48 -23.85
N ALA A 68 -4.54 17.64 -25.06
CA ALA A 68 -3.36 18.47 -25.29
C ALA A 68 -3.67 19.95 -25.01
N GLU A 69 -4.74 20.49 -25.60
CA GLU A 69 -5.18 21.88 -25.37
C GLU A 69 -5.44 22.17 -23.88
N MET A 70 -6.07 21.23 -23.17
CA MET A 70 -6.30 21.37 -21.72
C MET A 70 -4.99 21.43 -20.92
N ARG A 71 -3.98 20.65 -21.29
CA ARG A 71 -2.68 20.66 -20.63
C ARG A 71 -1.92 21.94 -20.92
N ASP A 72 -1.98 22.44 -22.15
CA ASP A 72 -1.35 23.71 -22.53
C ASP A 72 -1.96 24.88 -21.75
N ALA A 73 -3.29 24.94 -21.67
CA ALA A 73 -4.00 25.94 -20.87
C ALA A 73 -3.67 25.84 -19.37
N GLN A 74 -3.53 24.62 -18.84
CA GLN A 74 -3.11 24.41 -17.45
C GLN A 74 -1.66 24.86 -17.21
N ALA A 75 -0.75 24.60 -18.16
CA ALA A 75 0.64 25.04 -18.09
C ALA A 75 0.73 26.57 -18.10
N GLU A 76 0.00 27.23 -18.99
CA GLU A 76 -0.09 28.70 -19.06
C GLU A 76 -0.64 29.30 -17.76
N LEU A 77 -1.68 28.70 -17.17
CA LEU A 77 -2.19 29.13 -15.87
C LEU A 77 -1.16 28.93 -14.76
N GLY A 78 -0.41 27.82 -14.80
CA GLY A 78 0.69 27.55 -13.88
C GLY A 78 1.75 28.64 -13.93
N THR A 79 2.26 28.97 -15.12
CA THR A 79 3.29 30.02 -15.27
C THR A 79 2.82 31.39 -14.76
N ARG A 80 1.54 31.74 -14.96
CA ARG A 80 0.95 32.98 -14.44
C ARG A 80 0.85 32.98 -12.91
N VAL A 81 0.48 31.85 -12.31
CA VAL A 81 0.42 31.70 -10.85
C VAL A 81 1.82 31.78 -10.25
N ASP A 82 2.80 31.12 -10.86
CA ASP A 82 4.19 31.13 -10.41
C ASP A 82 4.80 32.53 -10.52
N ALA A 83 4.59 33.23 -11.64
CA ALA A 83 5.03 34.62 -11.81
C ALA A 83 4.40 35.56 -10.78
N ARG A 84 3.12 35.38 -10.46
CA ARG A 84 2.42 36.15 -9.42
C ARG A 84 2.98 35.83 -8.04
N ALA A 85 3.21 34.56 -7.72
CA ALA A 85 3.79 34.14 -6.45
C ALA A 85 5.22 34.71 -6.29
N GLY A 86 6.04 34.61 -7.33
CA GLY A 86 7.39 35.20 -7.37
C GLY A 86 7.38 36.72 -7.15
N LYS A 87 6.43 37.44 -7.76
CA LYS A 87 6.26 38.89 -7.54
C LYS A 87 5.85 39.23 -6.10
N LEU A 88 4.98 38.42 -5.47
CA LEU A 88 4.57 38.62 -4.07
C LEU A 88 5.71 38.30 -3.09
N VAL A 89 6.49 37.23 -3.34
CA VAL A 89 7.66 36.87 -2.53
C VAL A 89 8.76 37.92 -2.65
N ALA A 90 9.03 38.43 -3.85
CA ALA A 90 9.99 39.51 -4.09
C ALA A 90 9.59 40.83 -3.41
N ALA A 91 8.28 41.11 -3.28
CA ALA A 91 7.79 42.30 -2.58
C ALA A 91 7.79 42.14 -1.04
N ALA A 92 7.74 40.91 -0.53
CA ALA A 92 7.62 40.62 0.90
C ALA A 92 8.95 40.32 1.62
N SER A 93 10.05 40.09 0.89
CA SER A 93 11.36 39.81 1.49
C SER A 93 12.38 40.91 1.14
N PRO A 94 13.01 41.59 2.11
CA PRO A 94 14.27 42.28 1.85
C PRO A 94 15.35 41.24 1.46
N PRO A 95 16.47 41.65 0.82
CA PRO A 95 17.54 40.73 0.43
C PRO A 95 18.22 40.18 1.70
N VAL A 96 17.80 38.99 2.14
CA VAL A 96 18.47 38.27 3.23
C VAL A 96 19.76 37.67 2.67
N PRO A 97 20.91 37.84 3.35
CA PRO A 97 22.19 37.33 2.87
C PRO A 97 22.14 35.80 2.73
N THR A 98 22.84 35.33 1.69
CA THR A 98 22.93 33.93 1.25
C THR A 98 23.14 32.98 2.43
N THR A 99 22.06 32.33 2.86
CA THR A 99 22.17 31.19 3.77
C THR A 99 22.95 30.10 3.04
N ASN A 100 24.06 29.69 3.63
CA ASN A 100 24.97 28.67 3.11
C ASN A 100 24.18 27.43 2.62
N ALA A 101 24.32 27.08 1.33
CA ALA A 101 23.55 26.01 0.69
C ALA A 101 23.68 24.66 1.44
N ALA A 102 24.83 24.42 2.07
CA ALA A 102 25.06 23.23 2.90
C ALA A 102 24.18 23.21 4.17
N ALA A 103 23.94 24.36 4.79
CA ALA A 103 23.04 24.47 5.94
C ALA A 103 21.56 24.29 5.53
N PHE A 104 21.19 24.81 4.35
CA PHE A 104 19.87 24.58 3.75
C PHE A 104 19.63 23.10 3.41
N ALA A 105 20.61 22.43 2.79
CA ALA A 105 20.52 21.01 2.45
C ALA A 105 20.36 20.11 3.70
N LYS A 106 21.05 20.44 4.80
CA LYS A 106 20.87 19.76 6.10
C LYS A 106 19.46 19.94 6.68
N ARG A 107 18.79 21.05 6.38
CA ARG A 107 17.40 21.33 6.83
C ARG A 107 16.34 20.62 5.98
N LEU A 108 16.58 20.39 4.68
CA LEU A 108 15.61 19.73 3.79
C LEU A 108 15.12 18.38 4.34
N GLY A 109 15.99 17.54 4.89
CA GLY A 109 15.57 16.24 5.44
C GLY A 109 14.56 16.33 6.60
N ASN A 110 14.65 17.39 7.41
CA ASN A 110 13.81 17.58 8.59
C ASN A 110 12.54 18.41 8.28
N ASP A 111 12.67 19.42 7.42
CA ASP A 111 11.61 20.40 7.15
C ASP A 111 10.73 20.02 5.94
N VAL A 112 11.13 19.08 5.07
CA VAL A 112 10.33 18.65 3.89
C VAL A 112 9.00 17.99 4.28
N HIS A 113 8.86 17.51 5.51
CA HIS A 113 7.58 17.01 6.03
C HIS A 113 6.57 18.15 6.31
N LEU A 114 7.04 19.41 6.35
CA LEU A 114 6.24 20.64 6.47
C LEU A 114 5.98 21.32 5.13
N GLY A 115 6.17 20.66 3.99
CA GLY A 115 5.64 21.16 2.72
C GLY A 115 4.14 21.44 2.84
N GLU A 116 3.60 22.40 2.07
CA GLU A 116 2.20 22.86 2.09
C GLU A 116 1.19 21.73 1.81
N GLN A 117 1.04 20.82 2.76
CA GLN A 117 -0.03 19.87 2.80
C GLN A 117 -1.24 20.64 3.27
N ARG A 118 -2.00 21.16 2.29
CA ARG A 118 -3.28 21.84 2.51
C ARG A 118 -4.01 21.12 3.64
N ILE A 119 -4.39 21.86 4.69
CA ILE A 119 -4.95 21.32 5.95
C ILE A 119 -6.09 20.30 5.69
N ILE A 120 -6.82 20.48 4.59
CA ILE A 120 -7.90 19.62 4.10
C ILE A 120 -7.49 18.19 3.67
N HIS A 121 -6.20 17.91 3.45
CA HIS A 121 -5.70 16.58 3.06
C HIS A 121 -4.92 15.89 4.17
N ARG A 122 -4.68 16.57 5.31
CA ARG A 122 -4.00 15.97 6.46
C ARG A 122 -4.95 15.02 7.18
N ARG A 123 -4.79 13.72 6.97
CA ARG A 123 -5.38 12.73 7.88
C ARG A 123 -4.63 12.83 9.21
N LEU A 124 -5.32 13.30 10.25
CA LEU A 124 -4.79 13.26 11.61
C LEU A 124 -4.38 11.82 11.92
N HIS A 125 -3.10 11.60 12.20
CA HIS A 125 -2.64 10.31 12.71
C HIS A 125 -3.38 10.05 14.02
N LYS A 126 -4.29 9.08 14.01
CA LYS A 126 -4.97 8.64 15.22
C LYS A 126 -4.08 7.57 15.85
N PRO A 127 -3.43 7.86 17.00
CA PRO A 127 -2.70 6.82 17.70
C PRO A 127 -3.66 5.67 17.99
N TYR A 128 -3.28 4.46 17.62
CA TYR A 128 -4.06 3.29 17.97
C TYR A 128 -4.12 3.19 19.49
N LYS A 129 -5.28 2.86 20.06
CA LYS A 129 -5.36 2.60 21.51
C LYS A 129 -4.41 1.45 21.84
N LYS A 130 -3.49 1.66 22.79
CA LYS A 130 -2.63 0.60 23.33
C LYS A 130 -3.55 -0.46 23.94
N ARG A 131 -3.74 -1.59 23.25
CA ARG A 131 -4.53 -2.70 23.78
C ARG A 131 -3.77 -3.28 24.97
N MET A 132 -4.44 -3.42 26.12
CA MET A 132 -3.89 -4.18 27.24
C MET A 132 -3.70 -5.63 26.79
N ARG A 133 -2.55 -6.22 27.11
CA ARG A 133 -2.27 -7.64 26.81
C ARG A 133 -3.18 -8.48 27.70
N MET A 134 -3.95 -9.38 27.10
CA MET A 134 -4.73 -10.38 27.84
C MET A 134 -3.80 -11.44 28.43
N PRO A 135 -3.98 -11.86 29.70
CA PRO A 135 -3.24 -12.97 30.27
C PRO A 135 -3.42 -14.24 29.44
N SER A 136 -2.29 -14.91 29.15
CA SER A 136 -2.25 -16.20 28.48
C SER A 136 -2.34 -17.34 29.50
N MET A 137 -2.89 -18.49 29.11
CA MET A 137 -2.89 -19.70 29.94
C MET A 137 -1.47 -20.16 30.35
N LEU A 138 -0.45 -19.76 29.60
CA LEU A 138 0.95 -20.06 29.89
C LEU A 138 1.61 -19.09 30.88
N ASP A 139 0.99 -17.93 31.17
CA ASP A 139 1.58 -16.88 32.01
C ASP A 139 1.97 -17.40 33.42
N PRO A 140 1.17 -18.26 34.10
CA PRO A 140 1.57 -18.85 35.39
C PRO A 140 2.79 -19.78 35.32
N HIS A 141 3.09 -20.34 34.15
CA HIS A 141 4.14 -21.35 33.95
C HIS A 141 5.39 -20.78 33.25
N LEU A 142 5.45 -19.47 33.02
CA LEU A 142 6.57 -18.84 32.32
C LEU A 142 7.90 -19.04 33.04
N ALA A 143 7.92 -18.97 34.37
CA ALA A 143 9.12 -19.15 35.16
C ALA A 143 9.72 -20.56 35.00
N ASP A 144 8.88 -21.59 34.99
CA ASP A 144 9.32 -22.98 34.79
C ASP A 144 9.84 -23.21 33.37
N ILE A 145 9.15 -22.64 32.37
CA ILE A 145 9.54 -22.71 30.96
C ILE A 145 10.89 -22.00 30.73
N GLU A 146 11.08 -20.82 31.31
CA GLU A 146 12.35 -20.09 31.24
C GLU A 146 13.47 -20.86 31.94
N ARG A 147 13.21 -21.48 33.10
CA ARG A 147 14.16 -22.34 33.80
C ARG A 147 14.58 -23.56 32.95
N TRP A 148 13.63 -24.23 32.30
CA TRP A 148 13.92 -25.36 31.43
C TRP A 148 14.72 -24.95 30.19
N LEU A 149 14.44 -23.79 29.60
CA LEU A 149 15.20 -23.27 28.46
C LEU A 149 16.61 -22.82 28.83
N ALA A 150 16.82 -22.34 30.06
CA ALA A 150 18.16 -22.00 30.56
C ALA A 150 19.05 -23.23 30.72
N ALA A 151 18.48 -24.36 31.18
CA ALA A 151 19.20 -25.63 31.28
C ALA A 151 19.40 -26.31 29.91
N GLU A 152 18.37 -26.30 29.06
CA GLU A 152 18.35 -26.97 27.77
C GLU A 152 17.84 -26.05 26.64
N PRO A 153 18.69 -25.28 25.95
CA PRO A 153 18.24 -24.32 24.92
C PRO A 153 17.62 -24.99 23.67
N ARG A 154 17.94 -26.28 23.44
CA ARG A 154 17.45 -27.09 22.31
C ARG A 154 16.08 -27.74 22.55
N LEU A 155 15.47 -27.50 23.71
CA LEU A 155 14.18 -28.09 24.07
C LEU A 155 13.08 -27.75 23.05
N THR A 156 12.27 -28.75 22.68
CA THR A 156 11.19 -28.59 21.69
C THR A 156 9.88 -28.21 22.36
N ALA A 157 8.96 -27.58 21.61
CA ALA A 157 7.65 -27.21 22.13
C ALA A 157 6.82 -28.43 22.58
N LEU A 158 6.98 -29.59 21.92
CA LEU A 158 6.33 -30.84 22.32
C LEU A 158 6.86 -31.38 23.65
N ALA A 159 8.18 -31.31 23.87
CA ALA A 159 8.79 -31.73 25.13
C ALA A 159 8.30 -30.86 26.31
N ILE A 160 8.18 -29.55 26.11
CA ILE A 160 7.63 -28.63 27.12
C ILE A 160 6.14 -28.93 27.37
N LEU A 161 5.38 -29.17 26.31
CA LEU A 161 3.97 -29.50 26.42
C LEU A 161 3.76 -30.83 27.17
N GLY A 162 4.63 -31.83 26.95
CA GLY A 162 4.63 -33.09 27.70
C GLY A 162 4.88 -32.86 29.20
N ARG A 163 5.93 -32.09 29.54
CA ARG A 163 6.24 -31.72 30.92
C ARG A 163 5.08 -30.93 31.60
N LEU A 164 4.40 -30.06 30.84
CA LEU A 164 3.23 -29.33 31.34
C LEU A 164 2.00 -30.23 31.51
N ALA A 165 1.79 -31.18 30.60
CA ALA A 165 0.69 -32.13 30.66
C ALA A 165 0.84 -33.12 31.82
N GLU A 166 2.07 -33.52 32.17
CA GLU A 166 2.35 -34.35 33.37
C GLU A 166 1.97 -33.62 34.66
N GLN A 167 2.21 -32.31 34.75
CA GLN A 167 1.86 -31.52 35.93
C GLN A 167 0.38 -31.15 36.00
N ARG A 168 -0.27 -30.97 34.84
CA ARG A 168 -1.66 -30.50 34.71
C ARG A 168 -2.32 -31.11 33.47
N PRO A 169 -2.75 -32.37 33.51
CA PRO A 169 -3.33 -33.04 32.35
C PRO A 169 -4.67 -32.42 31.89
N GLU A 170 -5.38 -31.72 32.78
CA GLU A 170 -6.67 -31.10 32.46
C GLU A 170 -6.56 -29.78 31.68
N GLN A 171 -5.40 -29.11 31.68
CA GLN A 171 -5.24 -27.77 31.09
C GLN A 171 -4.42 -27.76 29.80
N PHE A 172 -3.59 -28.77 29.57
CA PHE A 172 -2.66 -28.85 28.44
C PHE A 172 -2.92 -30.10 27.61
N GLY A 173 -3.14 -29.90 26.32
CA GLY A 173 -3.29 -30.97 25.33
C GLY A 173 -2.57 -30.67 24.02
N PRO A 174 -2.74 -31.51 22.99
CA PRO A 174 -2.13 -31.32 21.67
C PRO A 174 -2.42 -29.95 21.00
N PRO A 175 -3.63 -29.34 21.12
CA PRO A 175 -3.94 -28.06 20.48
C PRO A 175 -3.05 -26.88 20.94
N GLN A 176 -2.57 -26.92 22.18
CA GLN A 176 -1.81 -25.82 22.80
C GLN A 176 -0.36 -25.73 22.28
N HIS A 177 0.11 -26.73 21.52
CA HIS A 177 1.47 -26.77 20.97
C HIS A 177 1.83 -25.51 20.17
N THR A 178 0.92 -24.97 19.37
CA THR A 178 1.16 -23.74 18.58
C THR A 178 1.36 -22.50 19.44
N ILE A 179 0.69 -22.43 20.61
CA ILE A 179 0.83 -21.33 21.58
C ILE A 179 2.22 -21.41 22.23
N VAL A 180 2.64 -22.62 22.65
CA VAL A 180 3.98 -22.86 23.20
C VAL A 180 5.06 -22.55 22.15
N GLN A 181 4.87 -22.95 20.89
CA GLN A 181 5.81 -22.62 19.81
C GLN A 181 5.96 -21.11 19.61
N ARG A 182 4.85 -20.34 19.61
CA ARG A 182 4.91 -18.87 19.49
C ARG A 182 5.64 -18.25 20.67
N LEU A 183 5.39 -18.74 21.88
CA LEU A 183 6.11 -18.32 23.08
C LEU A 183 7.61 -18.58 22.93
N LEU A 184 8.02 -19.79 22.55
CA LEU A 184 9.43 -20.13 22.34
C LEU A 184 10.12 -19.26 21.30
N ARG A 185 9.44 -18.95 20.18
CA ARG A 185 9.99 -18.00 19.19
C ARG A 185 10.25 -16.63 19.82
N SER A 186 9.33 -16.14 20.65
CA SER A 186 9.52 -14.85 21.33
C SER A 186 10.64 -14.89 22.38
N LEU A 187 10.76 -15.97 23.16
CA LEU A 187 11.80 -16.14 24.18
C LEU A 187 13.18 -16.30 23.54
N ARG A 188 13.30 -17.13 22.49
CA ARG A 188 14.55 -17.31 21.74
C ARG A 188 14.98 -16.04 21.03
N ARG A 189 14.04 -15.28 20.46
CA ARG A 189 14.33 -13.97 19.87
C ARG A 189 14.90 -13.01 20.92
N LYS A 190 14.28 -12.91 22.10
CA LYS A 190 14.79 -12.08 23.20
C LYS A 190 16.19 -12.52 23.66
N ALA A 191 16.42 -13.83 23.78
CA ALA A 191 17.73 -14.36 24.14
C ALA A 191 18.80 -14.03 23.09
N ALA A 192 18.47 -14.13 21.79
CA ALA A 192 19.37 -13.73 20.72
C ALA A 192 19.66 -12.21 20.75
N GLU A 193 18.63 -11.39 20.97
CA GLU A 193 18.77 -9.94 21.14
C GLU A 193 19.69 -9.56 22.32
N THR A 194 19.79 -10.40 23.37
CA THR A 194 20.74 -10.18 24.48
C THR A 194 22.14 -10.76 24.23
N ILE A 195 22.25 -11.86 23.46
CA ILE A 195 23.54 -12.52 23.19
C ILE A 195 24.34 -11.75 22.14
N ILE A 196 23.71 -11.34 21.03
CA ILE A 196 24.36 -10.66 19.90
C ILE A 196 25.12 -9.38 20.29
N PRO A 197 24.56 -8.43 21.08
CA PRO A 197 25.31 -7.25 21.51
C PRO A 197 26.43 -7.62 22.49
N ARG A 198 26.21 -8.60 23.38
CA ARG A 198 27.21 -9.05 24.35
C ARG A 198 28.42 -9.73 23.69
N THR A 199 28.20 -10.45 22.58
CA THR A 199 29.28 -11.02 21.77
C THR A 199 30.05 -9.97 20.97
N ALA A 200 29.40 -8.85 20.60
CA ALA A 200 30.07 -7.74 19.92
C ALA A 200 30.96 -6.92 20.88
N GLU A 201 30.55 -6.76 22.14
CA GLU A 201 31.36 -6.11 23.18
C GLU A 201 32.53 -6.98 23.66
N GLY A 202 32.37 -8.31 23.68
CA GLY A 202 33.44 -9.25 24.05
C GLY A 202 34.50 -9.49 22.97
N ALA A 203 34.24 -9.13 21.71
CA ALA A 203 35.19 -9.27 20.61
C ALA A 203 36.14 -8.07 20.45
N ALA A 204 35.94 -6.98 21.20
CA ALA A 204 36.76 -5.76 21.11
C ALA A 204 38.03 -5.76 21.98
N LEU A 205 38.33 -6.86 22.68
CA LEU A 205 39.55 -7.06 23.48
C LEU A 205 40.37 -8.24 22.96
N ALA A 206 40.69 -8.21 21.67
CA ALA A 206 41.80 -8.95 21.08
C ALA A 206 42.34 -8.12 19.91
N GLY A 207 43.06 -7.05 20.24
CA GLY A 207 43.85 -6.33 19.24
C GLY A 207 45.19 -7.01 19.04
N ASP A 208 45.59 -7.20 17.79
CA ASP A 208 46.89 -6.71 17.33
C ASP A 208 46.84 -6.35 15.83
N PRO A 209 47.51 -5.26 15.37
CA PRO A 209 47.45 -4.75 14.02
C PRO A 209 48.64 -5.23 13.17
N GLY A 210 48.38 -5.68 11.95
CA GLY A 210 49.39 -6.05 10.97
C GLY A 210 49.21 -5.31 9.65
N THR A 211 49.96 -4.23 9.48
CA THR A 211 50.21 -3.47 8.25
C THR A 211 50.63 -4.35 7.07
N GLY A 212 50.11 -4.08 5.86
CA GLY A 212 50.85 -4.39 4.63
C GLY A 212 50.05 -4.62 3.34
N ALA A 213 50.13 -3.63 2.45
CA ALA A 213 50.24 -3.74 0.99
C ALA A 213 48.99 -3.95 0.11
N ALA A 214 48.87 -3.02 -0.83
CA ALA A 214 48.00 -2.97 -1.99
C ALA A 214 48.35 -4.02 -3.06
N ALA A 215 47.35 -4.49 -3.80
CA ALA A 215 47.46 -4.87 -5.22
C ALA A 215 46.07 -4.90 -5.86
N ALA A 216 45.99 -4.38 -7.06
CA ALA A 216 44.79 -4.11 -7.84
C ALA A 216 44.44 -5.27 -8.79
N CYS A 217 43.17 -5.26 -9.26
CA CYS A 217 42.65 -5.84 -10.53
C CYS A 217 42.68 -7.39 -10.63
N ASP A 218 41.77 -8.15 -11.23
CA ASP A 218 40.73 -7.93 -12.25
C ASP A 218 39.66 -9.06 -12.18
N GLY A 219 38.46 -8.73 -12.69
CA GLY A 219 37.46 -9.57 -13.38
C GLY A 219 37.20 -11.03 -12.99
N HIS A 220 35.93 -11.36 -12.73
CA HIS A 220 35.04 -11.99 -13.72
C HIS A 220 33.67 -12.43 -13.14
N SER A 221 32.64 -12.17 -13.94
CA SER A 221 31.41 -12.96 -14.10
C SER A 221 30.34 -12.91 -13.01
N ALA A 222 29.39 -11.99 -13.19
CA ALA A 222 28.03 -12.14 -12.70
C ALA A 222 27.29 -13.18 -13.55
N THR A 223 27.02 -14.35 -12.99
CA THR A 223 26.10 -15.33 -13.59
C THR A 223 24.67 -14.92 -13.29
N SER A 224 23.98 -14.36 -14.28
CA SER A 224 22.52 -14.19 -14.27
C SER A 224 21.85 -15.55 -14.46
N PRO A 225 20.80 -15.91 -13.69
CA PRO A 225 20.00 -17.10 -14.00
C PRO A 225 19.07 -16.79 -15.17
N SER A 226 19.19 -17.58 -16.24
CA SER A 226 18.29 -17.61 -17.39
C SER A 226 16.87 -18.06 -17.00
N PRO A 227 15.79 -17.49 -17.56
CA PRO A 227 14.48 -18.08 -17.50
C PRO A 227 14.34 -19.13 -18.61
N SER A 228 14.10 -20.37 -18.22
CA SER A 228 13.70 -21.45 -19.13
C SER A 228 12.19 -21.42 -19.33
N ASP A 229 11.76 -21.16 -20.57
CA ASP A 229 10.48 -21.63 -21.09
C ASP A 229 10.54 -23.15 -21.30
N PRO A 230 9.40 -23.86 -21.16
CA PRO A 230 9.11 -24.87 -22.14
C PRO A 230 7.71 -24.72 -22.76
N ALA A 231 7.74 -24.55 -24.08
CA ALA A 231 6.97 -25.27 -25.10
C ALA A 231 5.59 -25.85 -24.70
N SER A 232 4.57 -25.23 -25.30
CA SER A 232 3.55 -25.85 -26.15
C SER A 232 3.58 -27.37 -26.29
N ASN A 233 2.48 -28.02 -25.90
CA ASN A 233 2.05 -29.28 -26.50
C ASN A 233 0.61 -29.12 -27.00
N ASP A 234 0.44 -29.44 -28.27
CA ASP A 234 -0.79 -29.42 -29.04
C ASP A 234 -1.60 -30.70 -28.83
N ALA A 235 -2.91 -30.56 -29.05
CA ALA A 235 -3.88 -31.54 -29.55
C ALA A 235 -4.14 -32.86 -28.78
N THR A 236 -5.38 -33.01 -28.31
CA THR A 236 -6.29 -34.12 -28.71
C THR A 236 -7.75 -33.70 -28.48
N SER A 237 -8.52 -33.74 -29.57
CA SER A 237 -9.98 -33.65 -29.64
C SER A 237 -10.66 -34.84 -28.95
N ASP A 238 -11.80 -34.65 -28.26
CA ASP A 238 -13.08 -35.24 -28.69
C ASP A 238 -14.33 -34.69 -27.94
N ARG A 239 -15.21 -34.06 -28.73
CA ARG A 239 -16.68 -34.17 -28.85
C ARG A 239 -17.58 -34.72 -27.71
N LEU A 240 -18.62 -33.95 -27.34
CA LEU A 240 -20.08 -34.28 -27.29
C LEU A 240 -20.82 -33.24 -26.40
N THR A 241 -21.58 -32.27 -26.93
CA THR A 241 -23.02 -32.26 -27.32
C THR A 241 -24.02 -32.02 -26.16
N VAL A 242 -24.96 -31.09 -26.40
CA VAL A 242 -26.28 -30.82 -25.77
C VAL A 242 -26.25 -30.00 -24.44
N GLY A 243 -27.06 -28.96 -24.21
CA GLY A 243 -28.10 -28.35 -25.02
C GLY A 243 -28.70 -27.11 -24.32
N SER A 244 -29.26 -26.24 -25.15
CA SER A 244 -30.10 -25.11 -24.81
C SER A 244 -31.31 -25.50 -23.97
N THR A 245 -31.63 -24.76 -22.91
CA THR A 245 -33.04 -24.46 -22.59
C THR A 245 -33.19 -23.07 -21.99
N SER A 246 -33.93 -22.27 -22.74
CA SER A 246 -34.62 -21.07 -22.32
C SER A 246 -35.80 -21.45 -21.42
N VAL A 247 -35.95 -20.82 -20.25
CA VAL A 247 -37.24 -20.79 -19.55
C VAL A 247 -37.53 -19.37 -19.07
N LYS A 248 -38.55 -18.82 -19.72
CA LYS A 248 -39.33 -17.64 -19.38
C LYS A 248 -40.56 -18.10 -18.58
N ARG A 249 -40.98 -17.27 -17.61
CA ARG A 249 -42.30 -17.14 -16.92
C ARG A 249 -41.99 -16.85 -15.43
N LYS A 250 -42.68 -15.92 -14.75
CA LYS A 250 -44.07 -15.48 -14.87
C LYS A 250 -44.16 -13.99 -14.53
#